data_AF-U3K1S6-F1
#
_entry.id   AF-U3K1S6-F1
#
_cell.length_a   1.000
_cell.length_b   1.000
_cell.length_c   1.000
_cell.angle_alpha   90.00
_cell.angle_beta   90.00
_cell.angle_gamma   90.00
#
_symmetry.space_group_name_H-M   'P 1'
#
loop_
_entity.id
_entity.type
_entity.pdbx_description
1 polymer ?
#
loop_
_entity_poly.entity_id
_entity_poly.type
_entity_poly.pdbx_seq_one_letter_code
_entity_poly.pdbx_strand_id
1 'polypeptide(L)'
;MNSFGSLKQFAWTLSPLLRMTALCTMKHLCQAIRNENRYAKRFFGTLLTQSAQKWLFSPFWIVVPDPRKSAVFGLTQPFCTGEKSHAQPKGKTAFGSVGRRIPYRILHVINQDGESLGNMHRADALRLMDERGLKLVLLRENVEPPVYRLMTGQQIHEEQLKRAEKKKSSPKPGVVQKELSFSSAIAKNDLETKTKQIAQWIEKRHHVKVTIRQAKGSSTDMFMLFDQILETVSEKATYLSKPKVAREGVSTCVLRHMSDKELKERQKMEIKKNNTVKKDENEDLKSNELHQ
;
A
#
# COMPACT_ATOMS: atom_id res chain seq x y z
N MET A 1 -5.93 60.78 38.08
CA MET A 1 -4.57 60.83 38.67
C MET A 1 -4.46 59.72 39.70
N ASN A 2 -3.46 58.86 39.81
CA ASN A 2 -2.36 58.42 38.98
C ASN A 2 -1.77 57.19 39.71
N SER A 3 -1.04 56.35 38.97
CA SER A 3 -0.02 55.43 39.50
C SER A 3 -0.46 54.04 40.00
N PHE A 4 -0.75 53.14 39.05
CA PHE A 4 -0.36 51.72 39.16
C PHE A 4 0.11 51.20 37.78
N GLY A 5 0.89 52.03 37.09
CA GLY A 5 1.49 51.73 35.79
C GLY A 5 3.01 51.85 35.88
N SER A 6 3.66 51.02 36.69
CA SER A 6 5.13 50.96 36.69
C SER A 6 5.59 49.57 37.13
N LEU A 7 5.73 48.67 36.14
CA LEU A 7 6.54 47.45 36.23
C LEU A 7 6.66 46.72 34.87
N LYS A 8 5.93 47.16 33.83
CA LYS A 8 6.10 46.66 32.44
C LYS A 8 7.15 47.41 31.60
N GLN A 9 7.92 48.34 32.17
CA GLN A 9 8.91 49.13 31.40
C GLN A 9 10.38 48.74 31.59
N PHE A 10 10.72 47.72 32.39
CA PHE A 10 12.13 47.36 32.63
C PHE A 10 12.70 46.21 31.78
N ALA A 11 12.08 45.88 30.63
CA ALA A 11 12.54 44.80 29.74
C ALA A 11 13.04 45.27 28.36
N TRP A 12 13.24 46.57 28.18
CA TRP A 12 13.66 47.18 26.91
C TRP A 12 14.97 47.98 26.99
N THR A 13 15.80 47.72 28.00
CA THR A 13 17.12 48.37 28.16
C THR A 13 18.28 47.36 28.12
N LEU A 14 18.14 46.28 27.34
CA LEU A 14 19.25 45.35 27.07
C LEU A 14 19.57 45.31 25.57
N SER A 15 20.82 45.61 25.25
CA SER A 15 21.39 45.73 23.91
C SER A 15 21.12 44.52 23.01
N PRO A 16 20.92 44.72 21.69
CA PRO A 16 20.57 43.65 20.74
C PRO A 16 21.57 42.49 20.69
N LEU A 17 22.82 42.73 21.08
CA LEU A 17 23.86 41.71 21.21
C LEU A 17 23.52 40.65 22.28
N LEU A 18 22.90 41.04 23.40
CA LEU A 18 22.58 40.12 24.49
C LEU A 18 21.34 39.25 24.20
N ARG A 19 20.43 39.74 23.34
CA ARG A 19 19.26 38.96 22.87
C ARG A 19 19.65 37.88 21.87
N MET A 20 20.66 38.12 21.03
CA MET A 20 21.18 37.12 20.09
C MET A 20 21.98 36.02 20.79
N THR A 21 22.78 36.36 21.80
CA THR A 21 23.52 35.36 22.59
C THR A 21 22.58 34.47 23.41
N ALA A 22 21.51 35.02 23.99
CA ALA A 22 20.53 34.25 24.75
C ALA A 22 19.72 33.25 23.89
N LEU A 23 19.36 33.63 22.65
CA LEU A 23 18.70 32.73 21.71
C LEU A 23 19.66 31.67 21.15
N CYS A 24 20.96 32.00 21.01
CA CYS A 24 21.98 31.06 20.56
C CYS A 24 22.29 29.99 21.62
N THR A 25 22.45 30.39 22.89
CA THR A 25 22.71 29.44 24.00
C THR A 25 21.51 28.52 24.26
N MET A 26 20.28 29.02 24.18
CA MET A 26 19.06 28.18 24.25
C MET A 26 18.98 27.14 23.12
N LYS A 27 19.44 27.48 21.91
CA LYS A 27 19.45 26.55 20.76
C LYS A 27 20.53 25.47 20.92
N HIS A 28 21.70 25.82 21.45
CA HIS A 28 22.75 24.85 21.76
C HIS A 28 22.40 23.93 22.95
N LEU A 29 21.73 24.46 23.99
CA LEU A 29 21.25 23.65 25.12
C LEU A 29 20.15 22.66 24.68
N CYS A 30 19.19 23.11 23.86
CA CYS A 30 18.13 22.24 23.31
C CYS A 30 18.64 21.18 22.33
N GLN A 31 19.76 21.42 21.64
CA GLN A 31 20.39 20.44 20.76
C GLN A 31 21.15 19.36 21.57
N ALA A 32 21.75 19.73 22.70
CA ALA A 32 22.43 18.80 23.61
C ALA A 32 21.45 17.83 24.30
N ILE A 33 20.30 18.34 24.78
CA ILE A 33 19.28 17.53 25.48
C ILE A 33 18.54 16.57 24.52
N ARG A 34 18.53 16.85 23.20
CA ARG A 34 17.98 15.93 22.18
C ARG A 34 18.89 14.74 21.84
N ASN A 35 20.18 14.80 22.17
CA ASN A 35 21.16 13.75 21.89
C ASN A 35 21.15 12.64 22.98
N GLU A 36 20.97 13.01 24.25
CA GLU A 36 21.06 12.07 25.37
C GLU A 36 19.91 11.05 25.43
N ASN A 37 18.76 11.36 24.83
CA ASN A 37 17.62 10.44 24.73
C ASN A 37 17.73 9.37 23.62
N ARG A 38 18.87 9.29 22.92
CA ARG A 38 19.14 8.24 21.93
C ARG A 38 20.10 7.14 22.41
N TYR A 39 20.73 7.30 23.58
CA TYR A 39 21.60 6.27 24.18
C TYR A 39 20.96 5.52 25.38
N ALA A 40 19.94 6.09 26.02
CA ALA A 40 19.27 5.44 27.17
C ALA A 40 18.30 4.29 26.80
N LYS A 41 17.98 4.07 25.52
CA LYS A 41 17.05 3.02 25.06
C LYS A 41 17.71 1.69 24.65
N ARG A 42 19.00 1.50 24.93
CA ARG A 42 19.71 0.23 24.62
C ARG A 42 20.34 -0.48 25.81
N PHE A 43 20.15 0.01 27.05
CA PHE A 43 20.84 -0.55 28.22
C PHE A 43 19.94 -0.99 29.40
N PHE A 44 18.61 -0.92 29.31
CA PHE A 44 17.70 -1.43 30.36
C PHE A 44 16.63 -2.36 29.78
N GLY A 45 17.06 -3.51 29.25
CA GLY A 45 16.20 -4.58 28.76
C GLY A 45 16.63 -5.99 29.19
N THR A 46 17.57 -6.09 30.12
CA THR A 46 18.05 -7.34 30.70
C THR A 46 18.12 -7.16 32.20
N LEU A 47 17.01 -7.43 32.88
CA LEU A 47 16.87 -7.79 34.31
C LEU A 47 15.43 -7.51 34.69
N LEU A 48 14.58 -8.54 34.62
CA LEU A 48 13.41 -8.80 35.48
C LEU A 48 12.50 -9.80 34.77
N THR A 49 12.72 -11.09 35.02
CA THR A 49 11.71 -12.12 35.28
C THR A 49 12.44 -13.44 35.50
N GLN A 50 13.07 -13.56 36.66
CA GLN A 50 13.49 -14.84 37.22
C GLN A 50 12.72 -15.01 38.53
N SER A 51 11.64 -15.79 38.50
CA SER A 51 11.02 -16.47 39.65
C SER A 51 9.97 -17.42 39.08
N ALA A 52 10.28 -18.71 38.91
CA ALA A 52 10.12 -19.76 39.92
C ALA A 52 8.66 -20.12 40.19
N GLN A 53 8.15 -21.17 39.53
CA GLN A 53 7.24 -22.18 40.10
C GLN A 53 7.52 -23.50 39.36
N LYS A 54 8.32 -24.37 39.97
CA LYS A 54 7.92 -25.51 40.82
C LYS A 54 7.30 -26.65 40.00
N TRP A 55 8.20 -27.57 39.66
CA TRP A 55 7.93 -28.97 39.39
C TRP A 55 7.26 -29.63 40.61
N LEU A 56 6.18 -30.36 40.37
CA LEU A 56 5.75 -31.44 41.24
C LEU A 56 5.77 -32.73 40.43
N PHE A 57 6.58 -33.65 40.90
CA PHE A 57 6.66 -35.04 40.46
C PHE A 57 5.33 -35.76 40.74
N SER A 58 4.91 -36.61 39.81
CA SER A 58 4.24 -37.87 40.13
C SER A 58 4.96 -38.99 39.39
N PRO A 59 5.36 -40.09 40.08
CA PRO A 59 5.98 -41.25 39.46
C PRO A 59 4.92 -42.25 38.97
N PHE A 60 5.37 -43.44 38.53
CA PHE A 60 4.58 -44.58 38.05
C PHE A 60 4.10 -44.39 36.59
N TRP A 61 4.40 -45.24 35.60
CA TRP A 61 4.50 -46.70 35.59
C TRP A 61 5.67 -47.18 34.72
N ILE A 62 6.40 -48.17 35.24
CA ILE A 62 7.31 -49.03 34.47
C ILE A 62 6.42 -50.06 33.74
N VAL A 63 6.54 -50.14 32.41
CA VAL A 63 6.03 -51.29 31.65
C VAL A 63 7.23 -52.05 31.11
N VAL A 64 7.42 -53.25 31.67
CA VAL A 64 8.36 -54.27 31.20
C VAL A 64 7.82 -54.89 29.90
N PRO A 65 8.66 -55.16 28.88
CA PRO A 65 8.22 -55.93 27.72
C PRO A 65 8.38 -57.44 27.99
N ASP A 66 7.28 -58.20 27.90
CA ASP A 66 7.32 -59.67 27.92
C ASP A 66 7.34 -60.21 26.47
N PRO A 67 8.32 -61.05 26.08
CA PRO A 67 8.40 -61.62 24.76
C PRO A 67 7.69 -62.97 24.75
N ARG A 68 6.46 -63.00 24.22
CA ARG A 68 5.87 -64.14 23.50
C ARG A 68 4.40 -63.85 23.20
N LYS A 69 4.11 -63.50 21.94
CA LYS A 69 2.99 -64.01 21.13
C LYS A 69 2.92 -63.24 19.80
N SER A 70 2.99 -64.01 18.72
CA SER A 70 2.72 -63.62 17.35
C SER A 70 1.26 -63.27 17.15
N ALA A 71 0.95 -62.14 16.51
CA ALA A 71 -0.30 -61.97 15.79
C ALA A 71 -0.19 -60.85 14.72
N VAL A 72 -0.08 -61.32 13.47
CA VAL A 72 -0.79 -60.89 12.27
C VAL A 72 -0.82 -59.40 11.89
N PHE A 73 -0.20 -59.15 10.73
CA PHE A 73 -0.30 -58.01 9.82
C PHE A 73 -1.68 -57.34 9.76
N GLY A 74 -1.69 -56.02 9.96
CA GLY A 74 -2.76 -55.11 9.54
C GLY A 74 -2.13 -53.84 8.99
N LEU A 75 -2.13 -53.70 7.66
CA LEU A 75 -1.74 -52.49 6.93
C LEU A 75 -2.67 -51.33 7.31
N THR A 76 -2.18 -50.41 8.13
CA THR A 76 -2.75 -49.07 8.21
C THR A 76 -1.67 -48.07 7.85
N GLN A 77 -1.68 -47.62 6.59
CA GLN A 77 -0.90 -46.46 6.20
C GLN A 77 -1.46 -45.24 6.95
N PRO A 78 -0.63 -44.46 7.67
CA PRO A 78 -1.03 -43.12 8.04
C PRO A 78 -1.06 -42.30 6.75
N PHE A 79 -2.26 -41.90 6.35
CA PHE A 79 -2.48 -40.94 5.28
C PHE A 79 -1.99 -39.57 5.77
N CYS A 80 -0.67 -39.36 5.68
CA CYS A 80 -0.07 -38.05 5.91
C CYS A 80 -0.55 -37.13 4.80
N THR A 81 -1.56 -36.32 5.11
CA THR A 81 -1.92 -35.15 4.31
C THR A 81 -0.71 -34.22 4.31
N GLY A 82 0.09 -34.30 3.26
CA GLY A 82 1.11 -33.32 2.97
C GLY A 82 0.42 -31.98 2.75
N GLU A 83 0.42 -31.13 3.77
CA GLU A 83 0.09 -29.72 3.62
C GLU A 83 0.97 -29.15 2.51
N LYS A 84 0.35 -28.84 1.37
CA LYS A 84 0.99 -28.01 0.35
C LYS A 84 1.21 -26.65 1.00
N SER A 85 2.42 -26.46 1.52
CA SER A 85 2.87 -25.16 2.00
C SER A 85 2.58 -24.14 0.89
N HIS A 86 1.67 -23.21 1.17
CA HIS A 86 1.39 -22.10 0.28
C HIS A 86 2.72 -21.41 -0.03
N ALA A 87 3.20 -21.59 -1.27
CA ALA A 87 4.37 -20.91 -1.77
C ALA A 87 4.06 -19.42 -1.72
N GLN A 88 4.58 -18.73 -0.70
CA GLN A 88 4.55 -17.28 -0.64
C GLN A 88 5.17 -16.75 -1.94
N PRO A 89 4.51 -15.83 -2.67
CA PRO A 89 5.05 -15.31 -3.90
C PRO A 89 6.39 -14.66 -3.56
N LYS A 90 7.49 -15.25 -4.07
CA LYS A 90 8.86 -14.75 -3.86
C LYS A 90 8.86 -13.25 -4.20
N GLY A 91 9.11 -12.41 -3.20
CA GLY A 91 9.14 -10.97 -3.39
C GLY A 91 10.09 -10.64 -4.54
N LYS A 92 9.61 -9.94 -5.57
CA LYS A 92 10.43 -9.54 -6.71
C LYS A 92 11.66 -8.81 -6.19
N THR A 93 12.85 -9.35 -6.41
CA THR A 93 14.09 -8.75 -5.94
C THR A 93 14.23 -7.34 -6.50
N ALA A 94 14.56 -6.38 -5.65
CA ALA A 94 14.81 -5.01 -6.08
C ALA A 94 15.97 -4.97 -7.09
N PHE A 95 15.88 -4.10 -8.10
CA PHE A 95 16.92 -3.96 -9.11
C PHE A 95 18.25 -3.52 -8.46
N GLY A 96 19.29 -4.31 -8.64
CA GLY A 96 20.61 -4.08 -8.05
C GLY A 96 21.59 -5.18 -8.40
N SER A 97 22.79 -5.11 -7.80
CA SER A 97 23.80 -6.14 -7.98
C SER A 97 23.40 -7.44 -7.28
N VAL A 98 23.51 -8.56 -7.99
CA VAL A 98 23.18 -9.89 -7.45
C VAL A 98 24.29 -10.49 -6.59
N GLY A 99 25.49 -9.92 -6.63
CA GLY A 99 26.68 -10.48 -5.98
C GLY A 99 27.15 -11.78 -6.64
N ARG A 100 27.83 -12.64 -5.86
CA ARG A 100 28.43 -13.90 -6.35
C ARG A 100 27.51 -15.11 -6.31
N ARG A 101 26.40 -15.05 -5.54
CA ARG A 101 25.50 -16.21 -5.34
C ARG A 101 24.44 -16.25 -6.44
N ILE A 102 24.77 -16.89 -7.56
CA ILE A 102 23.88 -17.02 -8.71
C ILE A 102 23.31 -18.45 -8.75
N PRO A 103 21.98 -18.64 -8.71
CA PRO A 103 21.37 -19.97 -8.68
C PRO A 103 21.40 -20.69 -10.03
N TYR A 104 21.54 -19.97 -11.13
CA TYR A 104 21.50 -20.51 -12.49
C TYR A 104 22.89 -20.91 -13.01
N ARG A 105 22.95 -21.98 -13.81
CA ARG A 105 24.19 -22.48 -14.40
C ARG A 105 24.59 -21.72 -15.66
N ILE A 106 23.65 -21.47 -16.56
CA ILE A 106 23.85 -20.78 -17.84
C ILE A 106 23.15 -19.43 -17.80
N LEU A 107 23.87 -18.38 -18.17
CA LEU A 107 23.42 -16.99 -18.13
C LEU A 107 23.57 -16.36 -19.51
N HIS A 108 22.62 -15.51 -19.91
CA HIS A 108 22.83 -14.60 -21.03
C HIS A 108 23.42 -13.30 -20.50
N VAL A 109 24.66 -12.95 -20.91
CA VAL A 109 25.39 -11.81 -20.34
C VAL A 109 25.52 -10.68 -21.36
N ILE A 110 25.21 -9.47 -20.91
CA ILE A 110 25.37 -8.21 -21.66
C ILE A 110 26.50 -7.41 -21.04
N ASN A 111 27.37 -6.84 -21.87
CA ASN A 111 28.47 -5.98 -21.45
C ASN A 111 27.97 -4.60 -20.96
N GLN A 112 28.86 -3.81 -20.36
CA GLN A 112 28.57 -2.43 -19.94
C GLN A 112 28.13 -1.55 -21.13
N ASP A 113 28.75 -1.74 -22.29
CA ASP A 113 28.53 -0.98 -23.53
C ASP A 113 27.19 -1.34 -24.21
N GLY A 114 26.52 -2.40 -23.75
CA GLY A 114 25.25 -2.88 -24.31
C GLY A 114 25.42 -4.00 -25.33
N GLU A 115 26.65 -4.39 -25.66
CA GLU A 115 26.95 -5.55 -26.50
C GLU A 115 26.57 -6.86 -25.79
N SER A 116 25.92 -7.78 -26.50
CA SER A 116 25.61 -9.10 -25.96
C SER A 116 26.84 -10.00 -26.09
N LEU A 117 27.32 -10.56 -24.97
CA LEU A 117 28.39 -11.55 -24.93
C LEU A 117 27.85 -12.98 -25.15
N GLY A 118 26.54 -13.12 -25.33
CA GLY A 118 25.87 -14.39 -25.54
C GLY A 118 25.65 -15.20 -24.25
N ASN A 119 25.44 -16.50 -24.44
CA ASN A 119 25.17 -17.43 -23.36
C ASN A 119 26.50 -18.02 -22.85
N MET A 120 26.74 -17.92 -21.55
CA MET A 120 27.96 -18.44 -20.93
C MET A 120 27.68 -19.11 -19.59
N HIS A 121 28.65 -19.87 -19.10
CA HIS A 121 28.54 -20.48 -17.79
C HIS A 121 28.66 -19.43 -16.68
N ARG A 122 28.00 -19.64 -15.55
CA ARG A 122 28.06 -18.72 -14.40
C ARG A 122 29.50 -18.42 -13.94
N ALA A 123 30.41 -19.39 -14.10
CA ALA A 123 31.81 -19.23 -13.73
C ALA A 123 32.52 -18.20 -14.61
N ASP A 124 32.28 -18.23 -15.92
CA ASP A 124 32.87 -17.29 -16.88
C ASP A 124 32.34 -15.88 -16.65
N ALA A 125 31.04 -15.76 -16.37
CA ALA A 125 30.42 -14.49 -16.02
C ALA A 125 31.03 -13.87 -14.75
N LEU A 126 31.32 -14.69 -13.72
CA LEU A 126 32.00 -14.25 -12.50
C LEU A 126 33.46 -13.90 -12.76
N ARG A 127 34.15 -14.62 -13.66
CA ARG A 127 35.51 -14.30 -14.07
C ARG A 127 35.57 -12.93 -14.75
N LEU A 128 34.67 -12.67 -15.71
CA LEU A 128 34.56 -11.36 -16.38
C LEU A 128 34.23 -10.22 -15.41
N MET A 129 33.40 -10.50 -14.40
CA MET A 129 33.09 -9.56 -13.33
C MET A 129 34.36 -9.18 -12.55
N ASP A 130 35.20 -10.16 -12.19
CA ASP A 130 36.45 -9.94 -11.46
C ASP A 130 37.54 -9.28 -12.32
N GLU A 131 37.72 -9.72 -13.57
CA GLU A 131 38.69 -9.17 -14.53
C GLU A 131 38.45 -7.67 -14.80
N ARG A 132 37.18 -7.27 -14.91
CA ARG A 132 36.80 -5.89 -15.25
C ARG A 132 36.44 -5.05 -14.02
N GLY A 133 36.40 -5.64 -12.83
CA GLY A 133 35.96 -4.96 -11.60
C GLY A 133 34.51 -4.45 -11.64
N LEU A 134 33.65 -5.11 -12.43
CA LEU A 134 32.25 -4.70 -12.65
C LEU A 134 31.30 -5.45 -11.70
N LYS A 135 30.02 -5.07 -11.72
CA LYS A 135 28.97 -5.75 -10.96
C LYS A 135 27.98 -6.41 -11.90
N LEU A 136 27.62 -7.65 -11.59
CA LEU A 136 26.56 -8.36 -12.30
C LEU A 136 25.19 -7.93 -11.76
N VAL A 137 24.26 -7.62 -12.67
CA VAL A 137 22.91 -7.13 -12.38
C VAL A 137 21.90 -7.97 -13.16
N LEU A 138 20.87 -8.46 -12.47
CA LEU A 138 19.79 -9.21 -13.09
C LEU A 138 18.80 -8.24 -13.76
N LEU A 139 18.62 -8.41 -15.08
CA LEU A 139 17.67 -7.63 -15.87
C LEU A 139 16.34 -8.36 -16.02
N ARG A 140 16.39 -9.61 -16.48
CA ARG A 140 15.21 -10.44 -16.74
C ARG A 140 15.43 -11.87 -16.24
N GLU A 141 14.63 -12.27 -15.26
CA GLU A 141 14.62 -13.63 -14.71
C GLU A 141 13.65 -14.56 -15.46
N ASN A 142 12.61 -14.01 -16.08
CA ASN A 142 11.52 -14.78 -16.73
C ASN A 142 11.89 -15.37 -18.09
N VAL A 143 13.16 -15.29 -18.50
CA VAL A 143 13.66 -15.79 -19.79
C VAL A 143 14.65 -16.90 -19.49
N GLU A 144 14.63 -17.97 -20.29
CA GLU A 144 15.59 -19.07 -20.20
C GLU A 144 16.53 -19.03 -21.42
N PRO A 145 17.84 -18.74 -21.27
CA PRO A 145 18.55 -18.45 -20.02
C PRO A 145 18.30 -17.03 -19.48
N PRO A 146 18.40 -16.82 -18.16
CA PRO A 146 18.17 -15.52 -17.52
C PRO A 146 19.21 -14.48 -17.95
N VAL A 147 18.75 -13.24 -18.11
CA VAL A 147 19.55 -12.15 -18.69
C VAL A 147 20.17 -11.29 -17.60
N TYR A 148 21.50 -11.24 -17.61
CA TYR A 148 22.33 -10.44 -16.73
C TYR A 148 23.09 -9.38 -17.52
N ARG A 149 23.41 -8.26 -16.88
CA ARG A 149 24.28 -7.22 -17.44
C ARG A 149 25.40 -6.86 -16.47
N LEU A 150 26.59 -6.67 -17.01
CA LEU A 150 27.73 -6.10 -16.32
C LEU A 150 27.57 -4.57 -16.30
N MET A 151 27.60 -3.97 -15.11
CA MET A 151 27.42 -2.54 -14.92
C MET A 151 28.37 -2.02 -13.84
N THR A 152 28.76 -0.75 -13.94
CA THR A 152 29.47 -0.06 -12.87
C THR A 152 28.51 0.33 -11.74
N GLY A 153 29.04 0.62 -10.55
CA GLY A 153 28.22 1.07 -9.42
C GLY A 153 27.43 2.36 -9.71
N GLN A 154 28.01 3.27 -10.48
CA GLN A 154 27.36 4.52 -10.90
C GLN A 154 26.19 4.26 -11.84
N GLN A 155 26.40 3.43 -12.88
CA GLN A 155 25.32 3.06 -13.81
C GLN A 155 24.16 2.35 -13.10
N ILE A 156 24.43 1.52 -12.11
CA ILE A 156 23.39 0.88 -11.28
C ILE A 156 22.57 1.95 -10.55
N HIS A 157 23.24 2.93 -9.95
CA HIS A 157 22.56 4.00 -9.21
C HIS A 157 21.70 4.87 -10.11
N GLU A 158 22.22 5.30 -11.27
CA GLU A 158 21.46 6.06 -12.26
C GLU A 158 20.23 5.30 -12.76
N GLU A 159 20.38 4.02 -13.06
CA GLU A 159 19.28 3.17 -13.51
C GLU A 159 18.26 2.95 -12.39
N GLN A 160 18.68 2.85 -11.12
CA GLN A 160 17.79 2.83 -9.96
C GLN A 160 17.00 4.14 -9.84
N LEU A 161 17.65 5.30 -10.01
CA LEU A 161 16.99 6.61 -9.99
C LEU A 161 15.97 6.74 -11.13
N LYS A 162 16.38 6.43 -12.37
CA LYS A 162 15.49 6.43 -13.54
C LYS A 162 14.28 5.50 -13.32
N ARG A 163 14.49 4.33 -12.72
CA ARG A 163 13.39 3.41 -12.37
C ARG A 163 12.51 3.95 -11.25
N ALA A 164 13.08 4.64 -10.26
CA ALA A 164 12.32 5.26 -9.17
C ALA A 164 11.46 6.42 -9.70
N GLU A 165 12.00 7.26 -10.58
CA GLU A 165 11.27 8.33 -11.27
C GLU A 165 10.16 7.77 -12.15
N LYS A 166 10.46 6.75 -12.97
CA LYS A 166 9.43 6.05 -13.77
C LYS A 166 8.34 5.44 -12.90
N LYS A 167 8.67 4.91 -11.71
CA LYS A 167 7.67 4.40 -10.76
C LYS A 167 6.81 5.51 -10.14
N LYS A 168 7.38 6.70 -9.94
CA LYS A 168 6.65 7.88 -9.44
C LYS A 168 5.73 8.47 -10.51
N SER A 169 6.19 8.53 -11.76
CA SER A 169 5.42 9.06 -12.90
C SER A 169 4.43 8.05 -13.46
N SER A 170 4.71 6.74 -13.37
CA SER A 170 3.73 5.71 -13.66
C SER A 170 2.61 5.76 -12.62
N PRO A 171 1.33 5.76 -13.01
CA PRO A 171 0.24 5.57 -12.07
C PRO A 171 0.50 4.28 -11.28
N LYS A 172 0.48 4.40 -9.94
CA LYS A 172 0.94 3.38 -8.98
C LYS A 172 0.59 1.95 -9.44
N PRO A 173 1.57 1.03 -9.48
CA PRO A 173 1.31 -0.36 -9.82
C PRO A 173 0.41 -0.98 -8.74
N GLY A 174 -0.78 -1.40 -9.17
CA GLY A 174 -1.77 -2.06 -8.34
C GLY A 174 -2.89 -1.12 -7.93
N VAL A 175 -3.87 -0.94 -8.82
CA VAL A 175 -5.19 -0.51 -8.38
C VAL A 175 -5.71 -1.61 -7.45
N VAL A 176 -5.58 -1.38 -6.15
CA VAL A 176 -6.05 -2.33 -5.13
C VAL A 176 -7.57 -2.40 -5.25
N GLN A 177 -8.09 -3.60 -5.47
CA GLN A 177 -9.53 -3.85 -5.42
C GLN A 177 -9.93 -4.05 -3.95
N LYS A 178 -10.84 -3.21 -3.46
CA LYS A 178 -11.52 -3.37 -2.17
C LYS A 178 -12.87 -4.00 -2.40
N GLU A 179 -13.24 -4.95 -1.55
CA GLU A 179 -14.54 -5.63 -1.63
C GLU A 179 -15.40 -5.18 -0.45
N LEU A 180 -16.66 -4.86 -0.74
CA LEU A 180 -17.67 -4.51 0.27
C LEU A 180 -18.95 -5.27 -0.02
N SER A 181 -19.50 -5.93 1.00
CA SER A 181 -20.75 -6.67 0.86
C SER A 181 -21.75 -6.28 1.96
N PHE A 182 -23.01 -6.14 1.57
CA PHE A 182 -24.13 -5.89 2.47
C PHE A 182 -25.43 -6.47 1.91
N SER A 183 -26.49 -6.43 2.71
CA SER A 183 -27.79 -7.02 2.35
C SER A 183 -28.76 -5.96 1.78
N SER A 184 -29.78 -6.40 1.03
CA SER A 184 -30.82 -5.53 0.49
C SER A 184 -31.67 -4.85 1.58
N ALA A 185 -31.88 -5.51 2.73
CA ALA A 185 -32.61 -4.98 3.88
C ALA A 185 -31.73 -4.10 4.80
N ILE A 186 -30.80 -3.33 4.21
CA ILE A 186 -29.89 -2.46 4.96
C ILE A 186 -30.63 -1.22 5.49
N ALA A 187 -30.33 -0.82 6.73
CA ALA A 187 -30.84 0.43 7.29
C ALA A 187 -30.20 1.64 6.60
N LYS A 188 -30.98 2.72 6.44
CA LYS A 188 -30.53 3.96 5.75
C LYS A 188 -29.21 4.50 6.31
N ASN A 189 -29.05 4.56 7.63
CA ASN A 189 -27.82 5.05 8.27
C ASN A 189 -26.58 4.18 8.00
N ASP A 190 -26.74 2.85 7.94
CA ASP A 190 -25.65 1.93 7.60
C ASP A 190 -25.28 2.05 6.11
N LEU A 191 -26.27 2.24 5.24
CA LEU A 191 -26.03 2.52 3.82
C LEU A 191 -25.21 3.80 3.64
N GLU A 192 -25.57 4.89 4.31
CA GLU A 192 -24.81 6.15 4.25
C GLU A 192 -23.37 5.99 4.73
N THR A 193 -23.16 5.24 5.82
CA THR A 193 -21.80 4.96 6.35
C THR A 193 -20.96 4.18 5.34
N LYS A 194 -21.55 3.16 4.71
CA LYS A 194 -20.89 2.38 3.65
C LYS A 194 -20.61 3.21 2.40
N THR A 195 -21.52 4.10 2.01
CA THR A 195 -21.31 5.01 0.88
C THR A 195 -20.15 5.98 1.15
N LYS A 196 -20.02 6.51 2.38
CA LYS A 196 -18.85 7.32 2.79
C LYS A 196 -17.55 6.52 2.72
N GLN A 197 -17.58 5.26 3.14
CA GLN A 197 -16.42 4.35 3.04
C GLN A 197 -16.02 4.10 1.58
N ILE A 198 -17.00 3.88 0.69
CA ILE A 198 -16.78 3.74 -0.76
C ILE A 198 -16.14 5.03 -1.31
N ALA A 199 -16.67 6.20 -0.97
CA ALA A 199 -16.13 7.49 -1.42
C ALA A 199 -14.66 7.68 -1.01
N GLN A 200 -14.31 7.35 0.24
CA GLN A 200 -12.92 7.40 0.73
C GLN A 200 -11.97 6.46 -0.03
N TRP A 201 -12.45 5.27 -0.42
CA TRP A 201 -11.64 4.33 -1.21
C TRP A 201 -11.46 4.80 -2.65
N ILE A 202 -12.50 5.37 -3.25
CA ILE A 202 -12.46 5.93 -4.61
C ILE A 202 -11.48 7.11 -4.66
N GLU A 203 -11.49 7.98 -3.65
CA GLU A 203 -10.55 9.10 -3.53
C GLU A 203 -9.08 8.64 -3.44
N LYS A 204 -8.84 7.49 -2.80
CA LYS A 204 -7.53 6.82 -2.75
C LYS A 204 -7.17 6.07 -4.05
N ARG A 205 -7.95 6.24 -5.13
CA ARG A 205 -7.79 5.59 -6.43
C ARG A 205 -7.86 4.05 -6.35
N HIS A 206 -8.69 3.52 -5.47
CA HIS A 206 -9.00 2.08 -5.41
C HIS A 206 -10.20 1.72 -6.27
N HIS A 207 -10.23 0.50 -6.81
CA HIS A 207 -11.45 -0.08 -7.36
C HIS A 207 -12.27 -0.67 -6.22
N VAL A 208 -13.57 -0.46 -6.24
CA VAL A 208 -14.47 -0.96 -5.19
C VAL A 208 -15.47 -1.91 -5.81
N LYS A 209 -15.39 -3.19 -5.45
CA LYS A 209 -16.38 -4.19 -5.81
C LYS A 209 -17.45 -4.23 -4.73
N VAL A 210 -18.66 -3.79 -5.08
CA VAL A 210 -19.81 -3.78 -4.19
C VAL A 210 -20.67 -5.01 -4.48
N THR A 211 -21.02 -5.76 -3.45
CA THR A 211 -21.83 -6.99 -3.53
C THR A 211 -23.06 -6.89 -2.64
N ILE A 212 -24.24 -6.84 -3.26
CA ILE A 212 -25.53 -6.79 -2.55
C ILE A 212 -26.12 -8.19 -2.54
N ARG A 213 -26.47 -8.68 -1.34
CA ARG A 213 -27.16 -9.96 -1.12
C ARG A 213 -28.62 -9.72 -0.78
N GLN A 214 -29.52 -10.36 -1.49
CA GLN A 214 -30.95 -10.29 -1.22
C GLN A 214 -31.25 -10.88 0.17
N ALA A 215 -31.91 -10.09 1.01
CA ALA A 215 -32.38 -10.56 2.32
C ALA A 215 -33.64 -11.42 2.14
N LYS A 216 -33.82 -12.43 2.99
CA LYS A 216 -35.06 -13.21 3.04
C LYS A 216 -36.22 -12.27 3.42
N GLY A 217 -37.24 -12.18 2.55
CA GLY A 217 -38.41 -11.31 2.77
C GLY A 217 -38.27 -9.87 2.28
N SER A 218 -37.16 -9.52 1.62
CA SER A 218 -36.96 -8.19 1.02
C SER A 218 -37.30 -8.21 -0.47
N SER A 219 -38.30 -7.43 -0.88
CA SER A 219 -38.64 -7.19 -2.29
C SER A 219 -37.88 -6.02 -2.93
N THR A 220 -36.97 -5.37 -2.18
CA THR A 220 -36.18 -4.23 -2.69
C THR A 220 -35.32 -4.61 -3.89
N ASP A 221 -35.43 -3.81 -4.94
CA ASP A 221 -34.62 -3.95 -6.14
C ASP A 221 -33.15 -3.63 -5.86
N MET A 222 -32.29 -4.63 -6.01
CA MET A 222 -30.85 -4.48 -5.81
C MET A 222 -30.22 -3.44 -6.75
N PHE A 223 -30.80 -3.27 -7.95
CA PHE A 223 -30.33 -2.30 -8.94
C PHE A 223 -30.51 -0.85 -8.47
N MET A 224 -31.67 -0.54 -7.86
CA MET A 224 -31.96 0.79 -7.32
C MET A 224 -30.96 1.19 -6.22
N LEU A 225 -30.52 0.23 -5.39
CA LEU A 225 -29.50 0.49 -4.36
C LEU A 225 -28.13 0.85 -4.97
N PHE A 226 -27.75 0.23 -6.09
CA PHE A 226 -26.51 0.59 -6.78
C PHE A 226 -26.59 2.00 -7.36
N ASP A 227 -27.73 2.36 -7.94
CA ASP A 227 -27.96 3.68 -8.51
C ASP A 227 -27.96 4.77 -7.43
N GLN A 228 -28.59 4.50 -6.27
CA GLN A 228 -28.54 5.40 -5.11
C GLN A 228 -27.11 5.64 -4.62
N ILE A 229 -26.29 4.58 -4.55
CA ILE A 229 -24.88 4.70 -4.16
C ILE A 229 -24.13 5.52 -5.20
N LEU A 230 -24.30 5.21 -6.49
CA LEU A 230 -23.61 5.91 -7.58
C LEU A 230 -23.97 7.39 -7.58
N GLU A 231 -25.23 7.75 -7.42
CA GLU A 231 -25.69 9.15 -7.39
C GLU A 231 -24.96 9.93 -6.29
N THR A 232 -24.87 9.33 -5.09
CA THR A 232 -24.18 9.93 -3.95
C THR A 232 -22.67 10.10 -4.18
N VAL A 233 -22.04 9.24 -4.98
CA VAL A 233 -20.60 9.32 -5.29
C VAL A 233 -20.29 9.84 -6.71
N SER A 234 -21.30 10.34 -7.42
CA SER A 234 -21.26 10.64 -8.87
C SER A 234 -20.26 11.74 -9.22
N GLU A 235 -19.94 12.62 -8.27
CA GLU A 235 -18.93 13.66 -8.38
C GLU A 235 -17.54 13.11 -8.74
N LYS A 236 -17.19 11.93 -8.22
CA LYS A 236 -15.83 11.37 -8.29
C LYS A 236 -15.78 9.98 -8.94
N ALA A 237 -16.90 9.28 -9.04
CA ALA A 237 -16.95 7.87 -9.38
C ALA A 237 -17.70 7.55 -10.67
N THR A 238 -17.31 6.45 -11.32
CA THR A 238 -18.09 5.82 -12.40
C THR A 238 -18.01 4.30 -12.31
N TYR A 239 -18.88 3.62 -13.05
CA TYR A 239 -18.84 2.17 -13.19
C TYR A 239 -17.64 1.74 -14.04
N LEU A 240 -16.81 0.86 -13.48
CA LEU A 240 -15.93 0.01 -14.28
C LEU A 240 -16.70 -1.18 -14.83
N SER A 241 -17.56 -1.78 -14.00
CA SER A 241 -18.51 -2.83 -14.39
C SER A 241 -19.88 -2.42 -13.88
N LYS A 242 -20.85 -2.37 -14.79
CA LYS A 242 -22.27 -2.15 -14.46
C LYS A 242 -22.77 -3.25 -13.51
N PRO A 243 -23.83 -2.98 -12.73
CA PRO A 243 -24.47 -3.98 -11.88
C PRO A 243 -24.87 -5.23 -12.67
N LYS A 244 -24.44 -6.40 -12.19
CA LYS A 244 -24.76 -7.70 -12.76
C LYS A 244 -25.09 -8.71 -11.68
N VAL A 245 -26.04 -9.58 -11.97
CA VAL A 245 -26.36 -10.73 -11.10
C VAL A 245 -25.22 -11.73 -11.23
N ALA A 246 -24.52 -12.01 -10.12
CA ALA A 246 -23.41 -12.95 -10.10
C ALA A 246 -23.87 -14.36 -9.76
N ARG A 247 -24.80 -14.49 -8.80
CA ARG A 247 -25.47 -15.71 -8.36
C ARG A 247 -26.91 -15.38 -8.00
N GLU A 248 -27.77 -16.38 -7.85
CA GLU A 248 -29.15 -16.18 -7.40
C GLU A 248 -29.17 -15.39 -6.08
N GLY A 249 -29.92 -14.29 -6.06
CA GLY A 249 -29.98 -13.37 -4.92
C GLY A 249 -28.70 -12.58 -4.63
N VAL A 250 -27.69 -12.58 -5.52
CA VAL A 250 -26.43 -11.84 -5.33
C VAL A 250 -26.09 -11.01 -6.57
N SER A 251 -26.11 -9.70 -6.41
CA SER A 251 -25.72 -8.74 -7.45
C SER A 251 -24.42 -8.04 -7.11
N THR A 252 -23.61 -7.75 -8.12
CA THR A 252 -22.28 -7.14 -7.97
C THR A 252 -22.07 -6.00 -8.97
N CYS A 253 -21.38 -4.94 -8.55
CA CYS A 253 -20.87 -3.90 -9.44
C CYS A 253 -19.42 -3.56 -9.07
N VAL A 254 -18.69 -2.92 -9.99
CA VAL A 254 -17.35 -2.42 -9.71
C VAL A 254 -17.28 -0.93 -10.03
N LEU A 255 -16.95 -0.15 -9.02
CA LEU A 255 -16.76 1.29 -9.09
C LEU A 255 -15.28 1.65 -9.24
N ARG A 256 -15.01 2.70 -10.00
CA ARG A 256 -13.68 3.31 -10.16
C ARG A 256 -13.76 4.81 -9.97
N HIS A 257 -12.61 5.42 -9.68
CA HIS A 257 -12.47 6.87 -9.80
C HIS A 257 -12.54 7.28 -11.28
N MET A 258 -13.27 8.36 -11.55
CA MET A 258 -13.26 9.05 -12.85
C MET A 258 -11.84 9.43 -13.27
N SER A 259 -11.51 9.26 -14.55
CA SER A 259 -10.27 9.75 -15.14
C SER A 259 -10.23 11.28 -15.10
N ASP A 260 -9.04 11.87 -15.03
CA ASP A 260 -8.87 13.33 -15.03
C ASP A 260 -9.44 13.98 -16.30
N LYS A 261 -9.53 13.22 -17.41
CA LYS A 261 -10.22 13.65 -18.63
C LYS A 261 -11.74 13.70 -18.44
N GLU A 262 -12.32 12.64 -17.89
CA GLU A 262 -13.76 12.52 -17.64
C GLU A 262 -14.24 13.59 -16.63
N LEU A 263 -13.42 13.91 -15.61
CA LEU A 263 -13.71 14.99 -14.66
C LEU A 263 -13.76 16.37 -15.33
N LYS A 264 -12.78 16.66 -16.20
CA LYS A 264 -12.74 17.92 -16.97
C LYS A 264 -13.94 18.06 -17.90
N GLU A 265 -14.37 16.96 -18.50
CA GLU A 265 -15.57 16.94 -19.34
C GLU A 265 -16.83 17.23 -18.53
N ARG A 266 -17.01 16.58 -17.36
CA ARG A 266 -18.13 16.89 -16.46
C ARG A 266 -18.15 18.35 -16.03
N GLN A 267 -17.01 18.89 -15.60
CA GLN A 267 -16.89 20.30 -15.24
C GLN A 267 -17.26 21.23 -16.41
N LYS A 268 -16.79 20.93 -17.62
CA LYS A 268 -17.17 21.71 -18.82
C LYS A 268 -18.67 21.63 -19.11
N MET A 269 -19.30 20.47 -18.93
CA MET A 269 -20.73 20.28 -19.14
C MET A 269 -21.56 21.04 -18.10
N GLU A 270 -21.14 21.01 -16.83
CA GLU A 270 -21.77 21.78 -15.74
C GLU A 270 -21.67 23.29 -15.98
N ILE A 271 -20.49 23.79 -16.38
CA ILE A 271 -20.30 25.22 -16.73
C ILE A 271 -21.21 25.62 -17.90
N LYS A 272 -21.31 24.80 -18.94
CA LYS A 272 -22.21 25.06 -20.07
C LYS A 272 -23.67 25.11 -19.63
N LYS A 273 -24.11 24.14 -18.83
CA LYS A 273 -25.48 24.07 -18.30
C LYS A 273 -25.82 25.33 -17.49
N ASN A 274 -24.91 25.77 -16.62
CA ASN A 274 -25.12 26.97 -15.81
C ASN A 274 -25.15 28.25 -16.66
N ASN A 275 -24.40 28.33 -17.76
CA ASN A 275 -24.44 29.48 -18.67
C ASN A 275 -25.73 29.52 -19.51
N THR A 276 -26.29 28.37 -19.90
CA THR A 276 -27.58 28.30 -20.60
C THR A 276 -28.72 28.75 -19.69
N VAL A 277 -28.79 28.25 -18.45
CA VAL A 277 -29.83 28.65 -17.48
C VAL A 277 -29.79 30.14 -17.19
N LYS A 278 -28.60 30.74 -17.03
CA LYS A 278 -28.45 32.20 -16.86
C LYS A 278 -28.84 33.01 -18.09
N LYS A 279 -28.77 32.42 -19.29
CA LYS A 279 -29.19 33.08 -20.52
C LYS A 279 -30.71 33.08 -20.61
N ASP A 280 -31.34 31.96 -20.30
CA ASP A 280 -32.80 31.81 -20.29
C ASP A 280 -33.42 32.73 -19.21
N GLU A 281 -32.84 32.79 -18.01
CA GLU A 281 -33.27 33.73 -16.96
C GLU A 281 -33.16 35.21 -17.37
N ASN A 282 -32.13 35.59 -18.16
CA ASN A 282 -31.98 36.98 -18.64
C ASN A 282 -32.93 37.30 -19.81
N GLU A 283 -33.28 36.33 -20.65
CA GLU A 283 -34.27 36.49 -21.72
C GLU A 283 -35.71 36.58 -21.13
N ASP A 284 -35.99 35.84 -20.06
CA ASP A 284 -37.26 35.87 -19.32
C ASP A 284 -37.44 37.18 -18.51
N LEU A 285 -36.35 37.77 -18.00
CA LEU A 285 -36.39 39.10 -17.36
C LEU A 285 -36.62 40.22 -18.37
N LYS A 286 -36.02 40.12 -19.56
CA LYS A 286 -36.12 41.14 -20.62
C LYS A 286 -37.48 41.15 -21.32
N SER A 287 -38.19 40.03 -21.34
CA SER A 287 -39.56 39.93 -21.87
C SER A 287 -40.61 40.46 -20.89
N ASN A 288 -40.34 40.43 -19.58
CA ASN A 288 -41.23 40.99 -18.56
C ASN A 288 -41.12 42.52 -18.40
N GLU A 289 -39.97 43.14 -18.71
CA GLU A 289 -39.80 44.60 -18.70
C GLU A 289 -40.44 45.32 -19.90
N LEU A 290 -40.80 44.59 -20.97
CA LEU A 290 -41.43 45.14 -22.19
C LEU A 290 -42.97 45.20 -22.12
N HIS A 291 -43.57 44.73 -21.02
CA HIS A 291 -45.03 44.67 -20.80
C HIS A 291 -45.53 45.56 -19.63
N GLN A 292 -44.72 46.48 -19.12
CA GLN A 292 -45.13 47.59 -18.23
C GLN A 292 -45.00 48.93 -18.93
#